data_AF-A0A316NJ67-F1
#
_entry.id   AF-A0A316NJ67-F1
#
_cell.length_a   1.000
_cell.length_b   1.000
_cell.length_c   1.000
_cell.angle_alpha   90.00
_cell.angle_beta   90.00
_cell.angle_gamma   90.00
#
_symmetry.space_group_name_H-M   'P 1'
#
loop_
_entity.id
_entity.type
_entity.pdbx_description
1 polymer ?
#
loop_
_entity_poly.entity_id
_entity_poly.type
_entity_poly.pdbx_seq_one_letter_code
_entity_poly.pdbx_strand_id
1 'polypeptide(L)'
;MSENIIENRNIVWVDIAKFIGIFLVVFGHTLSPFGLLKNSTFFSHLWDFIYLFHMPLFFIMAGYLYKSKTKTDNYKKILYGLLIPYLIYQIIYLPFKAWYLFLIKPYLGYKILGIVSGAILGDASSTPISIPNCAPCWFIMTIIQLRLLFNNINLNIRNLVLLNISAIFICKFLFINNINLYFCLDNTLMAVPYFTFGYMLKSYTKKGLRAGGGGL
;
A
#
# COMPACT_ATOMS: atom_id res chain seq x y z
N MET A 1 7.30 14.42 32.77
CA MET A 1 8.16 15.18 31.82
C MET A 1 8.93 14.26 30.87
N SER A 2 9.49 13.14 31.34
CA SER A 2 10.12 12.10 30.50
C SER A 2 9.18 11.42 29.50
N GLU A 3 7.93 11.11 29.89
CA GLU A 3 6.95 10.47 28.98
C GLU A 3 6.61 11.33 27.75
N ASN A 4 6.40 12.64 27.92
CA ASN A 4 6.13 13.56 26.80
C ASN A 4 7.31 13.65 25.82
N ILE A 5 8.55 13.56 26.31
CA ILE A 5 9.75 13.59 25.45
C ILE A 5 9.83 12.30 24.61
N ILE A 6 9.50 11.16 25.21
CA ILE A 6 9.52 9.86 24.52
C ILE A 6 8.38 9.78 23.48
N GLU A 7 7.18 10.27 23.81
CA GLU A 7 6.07 10.30 22.86
C GLU A 7 6.35 11.21 21.67
N ASN A 8 6.95 12.38 21.91
CA ASN A 8 7.31 13.32 20.85
C ASN A 8 8.42 12.77 19.93
N ARG A 9 9.46 12.12 20.49
CA ARG A 9 10.48 11.42 19.67
C ARG A 9 9.88 10.30 18.82
N ASN A 10 8.87 9.59 19.33
CA ASN A 10 8.20 8.52 18.59
C ASN A 10 7.41 9.03 17.37
N ILE A 11 6.91 10.27 17.44
CA ILE A 11 6.21 10.90 16.32
C ILE A 11 7.22 11.36 15.27
N VAL A 12 8.34 11.95 15.69
CA VAL A 12 9.38 12.48 14.79
C VAL A 12 10.00 11.40 13.89
N TRP A 13 10.40 10.25 14.43
CA TRP A 13 11.01 9.21 13.58
C TRP A 13 10.01 8.63 12.57
N VAL A 14 8.74 8.50 12.96
CA VAL A 14 7.67 8.03 12.08
C VAL A 14 7.48 8.99 10.91
N ASP A 15 7.54 10.30 11.17
CA ASP A 15 7.37 11.31 10.14
C ASP A 15 8.58 11.41 9.21
N ILE A 16 9.80 11.26 9.74
CA ILE A 16 11.02 11.14 8.92
C ILE A 16 10.94 9.90 8.01
N ALA A 17 10.51 8.75 8.54
CA ALA A 17 10.37 7.53 7.75
C ALA A 17 9.34 7.68 6.61
N LYS A 18 8.20 8.35 6.87
CA LYS A 18 7.23 8.68 5.83
C LYS A 18 7.82 9.61 4.78
N PHE A 19 8.56 10.64 5.20
CA PHE A 19 9.19 11.60 4.28
C PHE A 19 10.18 10.88 3.34
N ILE A 20 11.07 10.05 3.90
CA ILE A 20 12.01 9.24 3.11
C ILE A 20 11.24 8.32 2.15
N GLY A 21 10.18 7.67 2.62
CA GLY A 21 9.34 6.83 1.76
C GLY A 21 8.75 7.60 0.58
N ILE A 22 8.15 8.77 0.82
CA ILE A 22 7.52 9.60 -0.22
C ILE A 22 8.58 10.09 -1.22
N PHE A 23 9.73 10.53 -0.71
CA PHE A 23 10.85 10.94 -1.54
C PHE A 23 11.31 9.81 -2.48
N LEU A 24 11.47 8.58 -1.95
CA LEU A 24 11.84 7.42 -2.75
C LEU A 24 10.81 7.06 -3.83
N VAL A 25 9.51 7.23 -3.56
CA VAL A 25 8.45 7.01 -4.56
C VAL A 25 8.56 8.00 -5.71
N VAL A 26 8.67 9.29 -5.39
CA VAL A 26 8.80 10.35 -6.40
C VAL A 26 10.06 10.11 -7.22
N PHE A 27 11.19 9.84 -6.56
CA PHE A 27 12.46 9.57 -7.21
C PHE A 27 12.39 8.33 -8.11
N GLY A 28 11.86 7.20 -7.62
CA GLY A 28 11.70 5.97 -8.41
C GLY A 28 10.80 6.15 -9.64
N HIS A 29 9.70 6.90 -9.51
CA HIS A 29 8.83 7.21 -10.65
C HIS A 29 9.42 8.23 -11.62
N THR A 30 10.33 9.11 -11.18
CA THR A 30 11.06 9.99 -12.10
C THR A 30 12.14 9.24 -12.88
N LEU A 31 12.73 8.18 -12.33
CA LEU A 31 13.75 7.38 -13.03
C LEU A 31 13.16 6.51 -14.15
N SER A 32 11.93 6.02 -13.98
CA SER A 32 11.28 5.07 -14.89
C SER A 32 11.03 5.58 -16.32
N PRO A 33 10.42 6.77 -16.54
CA PRO A 33 10.08 7.26 -17.87
C PRO A 33 11.24 7.95 -18.61
N PHE A 34 12.33 8.33 -17.93
CA PHE A 34 13.39 9.15 -18.53
C PHE A 34 14.34 8.41 -19.48
N GLY A 35 14.10 7.13 -19.80
CA GLY A 35 14.94 6.35 -20.72
C GLY A 35 16.37 6.08 -20.23
N LEU A 36 16.78 6.64 -19.07
CA LEU A 36 18.07 6.41 -18.41
C LEU A 36 18.28 4.94 -18.02
N LEU A 37 17.19 4.19 -17.82
CA LEU A 37 17.18 2.75 -17.58
C LEU A 37 17.63 1.92 -18.79
N LYS A 38 17.41 2.42 -20.02
CA LYS A 38 17.77 1.67 -21.24
C LYS A 38 19.27 1.73 -21.55
N ASN A 39 19.97 2.75 -21.09
CA ASN A 39 21.37 3.01 -21.47
C ASN A 39 22.37 2.74 -20.33
N SER A 40 21.92 2.39 -19.12
CA SER A 40 22.84 2.06 -18.03
C SER A 40 22.29 0.99 -17.09
N THR A 41 23.13 0.00 -16.79
CA THR A 41 22.84 -1.06 -15.81
C THR A 41 22.73 -0.53 -14.38
N PHE A 42 23.49 0.53 -14.07
CA PHE A 42 23.49 1.15 -12.74
C PHE A 42 22.12 1.74 -12.37
N PHE A 43 21.50 2.52 -13.25
CA PHE A 43 20.17 3.10 -12.96
C PHE A 43 19.08 2.03 -12.88
N SER A 44 19.24 0.90 -13.59
CA SER A 44 18.32 -0.25 -13.47
C SER A 44 18.38 -0.88 -12.08
N HIS A 45 19.58 -1.20 -11.60
CA HIS A 45 19.74 -1.76 -10.26
C HIS A 45 19.32 -0.79 -9.15
N LEU A 46 19.56 0.52 -9.34
CA LEU A 46 19.10 1.53 -8.41
C LEU A 46 17.57 1.58 -8.33
N TRP A 47 16.89 1.47 -9.47
CA TRP A 47 15.43 1.42 -9.52
C TRP A 47 14.88 0.17 -8.82
N ASP A 48 15.44 -1.01 -9.09
CA ASP A 48 15.06 -2.26 -8.41
C ASP A 48 15.25 -2.15 -6.89
N PHE A 49 16.38 -1.59 -6.45
CA PHE A 49 16.69 -1.39 -5.04
C PHE A 49 15.68 -0.45 -4.36
N ILE A 50 15.36 0.67 -5.00
CA ILE A 50 14.35 1.61 -4.50
C ILE A 50 13.01 0.88 -4.34
N TYR A 51 12.57 0.13 -5.34
CA TYR A 51 11.31 -0.63 -5.30
C TYR A 51 11.29 -1.74 -4.26
N LEU A 52 12.39 -2.45 -4.08
CA LEU A 52 12.54 -3.49 -3.06
C LEU A 52 12.41 -2.92 -1.64
N PHE A 53 12.83 -1.67 -1.42
CA PHE A 53 12.83 -1.07 -0.09
C PHE A 53 11.55 -0.29 0.23
N HIS A 54 11.14 0.64 -0.64
CA HIS A 54 10.07 1.58 -0.28
C HIS A 54 8.71 0.88 -0.15
N MET A 55 8.39 -0.07 -1.03
CA MET A 55 7.10 -0.76 -1.01
C MET A 55 6.90 -1.54 0.31
N PRO A 56 7.82 -2.43 0.73
CA PRO A 56 7.76 -3.03 2.06
C PRO A 56 7.72 -2.02 3.20
N LEU A 57 8.53 -0.95 3.12
CA LEU A 57 8.58 0.08 4.16
C LEU A 57 7.20 0.71 4.40
N PHE A 58 6.47 1.07 3.34
CA PHE A 58 5.14 1.64 3.49
C PHE A 58 4.14 0.67 4.11
N PHE A 59 4.18 -0.61 3.74
CA PHE A 59 3.30 -1.61 4.33
C PHE A 59 3.62 -1.86 5.81
N ILE A 60 4.91 -1.92 6.17
CA ILE A 60 5.37 -2.00 7.56
C ILE A 60 4.88 -0.79 8.36
N MET A 61 5.06 0.42 7.82
CA MET A 61 4.60 1.66 8.48
C MET A 61 3.07 1.69 8.62
N ALA A 62 2.33 1.23 7.62
CA ALA A 62 0.88 1.13 7.69
C ALA A 62 0.41 0.16 8.78
N GLY A 63 1.10 -0.98 8.92
CA GLY A 63 0.87 -1.95 10.00
C GLY A 63 1.25 -1.41 11.37
N TYR A 64 2.38 -0.71 11.48
CA TYR A 64 2.82 -0.06 12.72
C TYR A 64 1.83 1.00 13.20
N LEU A 65 1.24 1.77 12.28
CA LEU A 65 0.26 2.81 12.59
C LEU A 65 -1.16 2.25 12.81
N TYR A 66 -1.43 1.00 12.44
CA TYR A 66 -2.72 0.36 12.62
C TYR A 66 -3.11 0.32 14.11
N LYS A 67 -4.36 0.67 14.42
CA LYS A 67 -4.91 0.64 15.79
C LYS A 67 -6.20 -0.18 15.76
N SER A 68 -6.24 -1.26 16.54
CA SER A 68 -7.46 -2.03 16.75
C SER A 68 -8.41 -1.25 17.66
N LYS A 69 -9.29 -0.43 17.07
CA LYS A 69 -10.45 0.16 17.76
C LYS A 69 -11.69 -0.74 17.56
N THR A 70 -12.86 -0.29 18.00
CA THR A 70 -14.14 -0.93 17.65
C THR A 70 -14.25 -1.10 16.14
N LYS A 71 -14.85 -2.21 15.70
CA LYS A 71 -14.97 -2.53 14.27
C LYS A 71 -15.60 -1.38 13.49
N THR A 72 -16.65 -0.77 14.04
CA THR A 72 -17.40 0.35 13.46
C THR A 72 -16.56 1.61 13.26
N ASP A 73 -15.74 2.00 14.23
CA ASP A 73 -14.87 3.18 14.12
C ASP A 73 -13.77 2.98 13.08
N ASN A 74 -13.27 1.75 12.97
CA ASN A 74 -12.28 1.40 11.95
C ASN A 74 -12.89 1.49 10.54
N TYR A 75 -14.11 0.99 10.33
CA TYR A 75 -14.80 1.15 9.04
C TYR A 75 -14.98 2.61 8.66
N LYS A 76 -15.43 3.46 9.60
CA LYS A 76 -15.55 4.91 9.35
C LYS A 76 -14.22 5.53 8.98
N LYS A 77 -13.13 5.19 9.67
CA LYS A 77 -11.79 5.72 9.33
C LYS A 77 -11.28 5.26 7.97
N ILE A 78 -11.54 4.01 7.60
CA ILE A 78 -11.19 3.51 6.27
C ILE A 78 -12.01 4.27 5.21
N LEU A 79 -13.31 4.43 5.44
CA LEU A 79 -14.21 5.13 4.54
C LEU A 79 -13.81 6.60 4.36
N TYR A 80 -13.83 7.37 5.44
CA TYR A 80 -13.60 8.82 5.39
C TYR A 80 -12.13 9.21 5.20
N GLY A 81 -11.19 8.38 5.67
CA GLY A 81 -9.77 8.68 5.65
C GLY A 81 -9.02 8.16 4.42
N LEU A 82 -9.52 7.12 3.75
CA LEU A 82 -8.84 6.51 2.60
C LEU A 82 -9.76 6.42 1.38
N LEU A 83 -10.96 5.83 1.52
CA LEU A 83 -11.83 5.55 0.38
C LEU A 83 -12.41 6.83 -0.24
N ILE A 84 -12.90 7.77 0.57
CA ILE A 84 -13.43 9.04 0.05
C ILE A 84 -12.36 9.86 -0.66
N PRO A 85 -11.17 10.12 -0.07
CA PRO A 85 -10.08 10.79 -0.79
C PRO A 85 -9.69 10.10 -2.10
N TYR A 86 -9.66 8.76 -2.10
CA TYR A 86 -9.41 7.95 -3.30
C TYR A 86 -10.46 8.19 -4.38
N LEU A 87 -11.76 8.13 -4.02
CA LEU A 87 -12.86 8.35 -4.96
C LEU A 87 -12.87 9.78 -5.51
N ILE A 88 -12.62 10.78 -4.66
CA ILE A 88 -12.52 12.18 -5.09
C ILE A 88 -11.38 12.36 -6.10
N TYR A 89 -10.20 11.84 -5.79
CA TYR A 89 -9.06 11.87 -6.71
C TYR A 89 -9.41 11.21 -8.04
N GLN A 90 -10.08 10.06 -7.99
CA GLN A 90 -10.43 9.30 -9.17
C GLN A 90 -11.48 10.02 -10.03
N ILE A 91 -12.49 10.66 -9.42
CA ILE A 91 -13.50 11.47 -10.12
C ILE A 91 -12.86 12.67 -10.83
N ILE A 92 -11.85 13.30 -10.22
CA ILE A 92 -11.13 14.44 -10.81
C ILE A 92 -10.22 13.97 -11.95
N TYR A 93 -9.51 12.85 -11.76
CA TYR A 93 -8.49 12.38 -12.70
C TYR A 93 -9.07 11.67 -13.93
N LEU A 94 -10.20 10.96 -13.79
CA LEU A 94 -10.90 10.27 -14.87
C LEU A 94 -11.19 11.15 -16.10
N PRO A 95 -11.86 12.31 -15.98
CA PRO A 95 -12.17 13.15 -17.13
C PRO A 95 -10.90 13.72 -17.78
N PHE A 96 -9.89 14.08 -16.99
CA PHE A 96 -8.60 14.53 -17.52
C PHE A 96 -7.92 13.45 -18.36
N LYS A 97 -7.88 12.20 -17.86
CA LYS A 97 -7.29 11.07 -18.58
C LYS A 97 -8.11 10.72 -19.83
N ALA A 98 -9.44 10.74 -19.74
CA ALA A 98 -10.32 10.49 -20.88
C ALA A 98 -10.12 11.54 -21.99
N TRP A 99 -10.04 12.82 -21.60
CA TRP A 99 -9.74 13.93 -22.51
C TRP A 99 -8.37 13.76 -23.19
N TYR A 100 -7.31 13.49 -22.41
CA TYR A 100 -5.96 13.26 -22.94
C TYR A 100 -5.91 12.09 -23.93
N LEU A 101 -6.57 10.97 -23.62
CA LEU A 101 -6.63 9.81 -24.50
C LEU A 101 -7.43 10.08 -25.77
N PHE A 102 -8.52 10.84 -25.68
CA PHE A 102 -9.30 11.26 -26.84
C PHE A 102 -8.46 12.07 -27.84
N LEU A 103 -7.62 12.99 -27.35
CA LEU A 103 -6.77 13.84 -28.19
C LEU A 103 -5.60 13.10 -28.86
N ILE A 104 -4.92 12.20 -28.14
CA ILE A 104 -3.63 11.63 -28.59
C ILE A 104 -3.78 10.21 -29.15
N LYS A 105 -4.73 9.42 -28.62
CA LYS A 105 -4.96 8.03 -29.03
C LYS A 105 -6.46 7.77 -29.22
N PRO A 106 -7.10 8.34 -30.25
CA PRO A 106 -8.55 8.24 -30.45
C PRO A 106 -9.04 6.79 -30.60
N TYR A 107 -8.20 5.88 -31.12
CA TYR A 107 -8.46 4.44 -31.18
C TYR A 107 -8.43 3.72 -29.82
N LEU A 108 -8.03 4.39 -28.73
CA LEU A 108 -8.16 3.90 -27.36
C LEU A 108 -9.36 4.52 -26.64
N GLY A 109 -9.93 5.60 -27.19
CA GLY A 109 -10.99 6.41 -26.59
C GLY A 109 -12.30 5.65 -26.39
N TYR A 110 -12.57 4.57 -27.15
CA TYR A 110 -13.77 3.74 -26.94
C TYR A 110 -13.66 2.79 -25.74
N LYS A 111 -12.47 2.60 -25.12
CA LYS A 111 -12.30 1.77 -23.91
C LYS A 111 -12.63 2.54 -22.61
N ILE A 112 -13.65 3.40 -22.64
CA ILE A 112 -14.13 4.13 -21.46
C ILE A 112 -14.48 3.16 -20.32
N LEU A 113 -15.12 2.03 -20.64
CA LEU A 113 -15.41 0.98 -19.66
C LEU A 113 -14.15 0.44 -18.97
N GLY A 114 -13.04 0.30 -19.70
CA GLY A 114 -11.76 -0.16 -19.15
C GLY A 114 -11.09 0.88 -18.24
N ILE A 115 -11.29 2.17 -18.52
CA ILE A 115 -10.76 3.26 -17.69
C ILE A 115 -11.58 3.36 -16.40
N VAL A 116 -12.90 3.23 -16.48
CA VAL A 116 -13.81 3.25 -15.33
C VAL A 116 -13.63 1.99 -14.46
N SER A 117 -13.49 0.81 -15.06
CA SER A 117 -13.20 -0.41 -14.30
C SER A 117 -11.84 -0.31 -13.59
N GLY A 118 -10.80 0.21 -14.25
CA GLY A 118 -9.50 0.43 -13.62
C GLY A 118 -9.53 1.45 -12.48
N ALA A 119 -10.46 2.41 -12.53
CA ALA A 119 -10.70 3.37 -11.46
C ALA A 119 -11.30 2.72 -10.22
N ILE A 120 -12.22 1.78 -10.42
CA ILE A 120 -12.93 1.09 -9.35
C ILE A 120 -12.05 0.00 -8.75
N LEU A 121 -11.41 -0.79 -9.60
CA LEU A 121 -10.55 -1.92 -9.20
C LEU A 121 -9.23 -1.44 -8.61
N GLY A 122 -8.74 -0.27 -9.03
CA GLY A 122 -7.45 0.27 -8.62
C GLY A 122 -6.27 -0.52 -9.17
N ASP A 123 -6.45 -1.22 -10.30
CA ASP A 123 -5.45 -2.14 -10.84
C ASP A 123 -4.13 -1.45 -11.19
N ALA A 124 -3.02 -2.11 -10.84
CA ALA A 124 -1.65 -1.67 -11.13
C ALA A 124 -1.21 -2.00 -12.58
N SER A 125 -1.81 -3.03 -13.17
CA SER A 125 -1.47 -3.58 -14.48
C SER A 125 -2.69 -3.58 -15.40
N SER A 126 -2.47 -3.45 -16.71
CA SER A 126 -3.54 -3.59 -17.69
C SER A 126 -4.05 -5.02 -17.72
N THR A 127 -5.29 -5.23 -17.30
CA THR A 127 -6.00 -6.51 -17.47
C THR A 127 -6.92 -6.41 -18.70
N PRO A 128 -7.51 -7.52 -19.19
CA PRO A 128 -8.46 -7.46 -20.29
C PRO A 128 -9.63 -6.50 -20.05
N ILE A 129 -10.00 -6.31 -18.77
CA ILE A 129 -11.17 -5.53 -18.35
C ILE A 129 -10.77 -4.16 -17.82
N SER A 130 -9.53 -3.94 -17.36
CA SER A 130 -9.11 -2.73 -16.64
C SER A 130 -7.85 -2.07 -17.21
N ILE A 131 -7.87 -0.73 -17.26
CA ILE A 131 -6.72 0.08 -17.66
C ILE A 131 -6.24 0.86 -16.43
N PRO A 132 -4.98 0.68 -15.98
CA PRO A 132 -4.45 1.37 -14.82
C PRO A 132 -4.53 2.89 -15.01
N ASN A 133 -5.07 3.59 -14.00
CA ASN A 133 -5.29 5.03 -14.08
C ASN A 133 -4.11 5.83 -13.55
N CYS A 134 -3.67 5.52 -12.33
CA CYS A 134 -2.54 6.17 -11.70
C CYS A 134 -1.68 5.13 -11.00
N ALA A 135 -0.36 5.25 -11.14
CA ALA A 135 0.61 4.28 -10.63
C ALA A 135 0.55 4.00 -9.12
N PRO A 136 0.19 4.94 -8.22
CA PRO A 136 0.09 4.68 -6.78
C PRO A 136 -1.33 4.30 -6.31
N CYS A 137 -2.34 4.28 -7.19
CA CYS A 137 -3.73 3.99 -6.78
C CYS A 137 -3.90 2.58 -6.21
N TRP A 138 -3.19 1.59 -6.77
CA TRP A 138 -3.23 0.21 -6.28
C TRP A 138 -2.78 0.11 -4.82
N PHE A 139 -1.78 0.90 -4.42
CA PHE A 139 -1.27 0.90 -3.07
C PHE A 139 -2.36 1.32 -2.07
N ILE A 140 -3.16 2.34 -2.41
CA ILE A 140 -4.27 2.77 -1.54
C ILE A 140 -5.32 1.65 -1.38
N MET A 141 -5.67 0.97 -2.47
CA MET A 141 -6.62 -0.14 -2.44
C MET A 141 -6.10 -1.31 -1.61
N THR A 142 -4.82 -1.67 -1.73
CA THR A 142 -4.22 -2.72 -0.89
C THR A 142 -4.25 -2.36 0.60
N ILE A 143 -3.98 -1.10 0.96
CA ILE A 143 -4.06 -0.64 2.35
C ILE A 143 -5.48 -0.70 2.89
N ILE A 144 -6.48 -0.33 2.08
CA ILE A 144 -7.89 -0.47 2.44
C ILE A 144 -8.22 -1.94 2.72
N GLN A 145 -7.85 -2.84 1.82
CA GLN A 145 -8.10 -4.28 1.95
C GLN A 145 -7.41 -4.90 3.17
N LEU A 146 -6.13 -4.58 3.41
CA LEU A 146 -5.40 -5.03 4.60
C LEU A 146 -6.08 -4.55 5.89
N ARG A 147 -6.51 -3.30 5.95
CA ARG A 147 -7.20 -2.75 7.13
C ARG A 147 -8.55 -3.43 7.36
N LEU A 148 -9.30 -3.74 6.31
CA LEU A 148 -10.54 -4.51 6.40
C LEU A 148 -10.28 -5.94 6.88
N LEU A 149 -9.27 -6.60 6.34
CA LEU A 149 -8.86 -7.94 6.73
C LEU A 149 -8.47 -8.02 8.22
N PHE A 150 -7.62 -7.11 8.68
CA PHE A 150 -7.19 -7.06 10.09
C PHE A 150 -8.31 -6.65 11.05
N ASN A 151 -9.31 -5.91 10.58
CA ASN A 151 -10.47 -5.54 11.39
C ASN A 151 -11.42 -6.73 11.64
N ASN A 152 -11.41 -7.72 10.73
CA ASN A 152 -12.27 -8.89 10.80
C ASN A 152 -11.64 -10.10 11.50
N ILE A 153 -10.31 -10.11 11.63
CA ILE A 153 -9.55 -11.20 12.26
C ILE A 153 -9.23 -10.84 13.72
N ASN A 154 -9.27 -11.84 14.61
CA ASN A 154 -8.74 -11.68 15.97
C ASN A 154 -7.21 -11.62 15.94
N LEU A 155 -6.63 -10.50 16.40
CA LEU A 155 -5.20 -10.17 16.27
C LEU A 155 -4.31 -10.87 17.31
N ASN A 156 -4.40 -12.21 17.37
CA ASN A 156 -3.56 -13.07 18.20
C ASN A 156 -2.38 -13.60 17.37
N ILE A 157 -1.23 -13.84 18.02
CA ILE A 157 -0.01 -14.31 17.33
C ILE A 157 -0.25 -15.56 16.47
N ARG A 158 -1.05 -16.52 16.95
CA ARG A 158 -1.44 -17.72 16.19
C ARG A 158 -2.15 -17.38 14.89
N ASN A 159 -3.13 -16.48 14.94
CA ASN A 159 -3.90 -16.08 13.76
C ASN A 159 -3.04 -15.26 12.78
N LEU A 160 -2.12 -14.43 13.29
CA LEU A 160 -1.17 -13.69 12.45
C LEU A 160 -0.20 -14.64 11.73
N VAL A 161 0.30 -15.68 12.40
CA VAL A 161 1.16 -16.70 11.78
C VAL A 161 0.38 -17.48 10.72
N LEU A 162 -0.84 -17.93 11.04
CA LEU A 162 -1.70 -18.65 10.08
C LEU A 162 -2.00 -17.80 8.84
N LEU A 163 -2.30 -16.52 9.02
CA LEU A 163 -2.56 -15.58 7.94
C LEU A 163 -1.35 -15.40 7.02
N ASN A 164 -0.13 -15.36 7.58
CA ASN A 164 1.09 -15.26 6.80
C ASN A 164 1.38 -16.53 5.99
N ILE A 165 1.22 -17.70 6.63
CA ILE A 165 1.43 -18.99 5.96
C ILE A 165 0.43 -19.15 4.81
N SER A 166 -0.85 -18.83 5.05
CA SER A 166 -1.86 -18.90 4.00
C SER A 166 -1.59 -17.90 2.87
N ALA A 167 -1.18 -16.66 3.18
CA ALA A 167 -0.83 -15.67 2.16
C ALA A 167 0.33 -16.14 1.27
N ILE A 168 1.40 -16.67 1.86
CA ILE A 168 2.56 -17.20 1.10
C ILE A 168 2.14 -18.38 0.21
N PHE A 169 1.33 -19.30 0.74
CA PHE A 169 0.83 -20.44 0.00
C PHE A 169 -0.04 -20.01 -1.20
N ILE A 170 -0.99 -19.10 -0.97
CA ILE A 170 -1.87 -18.59 -2.02
C ILE A 170 -1.05 -17.82 -3.08
N CYS A 171 -0.13 -16.94 -2.69
CA CYS A 171 0.74 -16.25 -3.63
C CYS A 171 1.53 -17.23 -4.51
N LYS A 172 2.11 -18.27 -3.92
CA LYS A 172 2.85 -19.30 -4.67
C LYS A 172 1.95 -20.06 -5.63
N PHE A 173 0.73 -20.41 -5.21
CA PHE A 173 -0.25 -21.06 -6.05
C PHE A 173 -0.67 -20.18 -7.25
N LEU A 174 -0.95 -18.89 -7.01
CA LEU A 174 -1.32 -17.94 -8.05
C LEU A 174 -0.18 -17.74 -9.05
N PHE A 175 1.05 -17.62 -8.55
CA PHE A 175 2.25 -17.47 -9.37
C PHE A 175 2.48 -18.68 -10.30
N ILE A 176 2.36 -19.91 -9.79
CA ILE A 176 2.55 -21.13 -10.59
C ILE A 176 1.50 -21.23 -11.71
N ASN A 177 0.26 -20.82 -11.44
CA ASN A 177 -0.83 -20.91 -12.40
C ASN A 177 -0.97 -19.66 -13.29
N ASN A 178 -0.11 -18.65 -13.13
CA ASN A 178 -0.21 -17.35 -13.82
C ASN A 178 -1.61 -16.70 -13.69
N ILE A 179 -2.25 -16.83 -12.53
CA ILE A 179 -3.56 -16.25 -12.24
C ILE A 179 -3.35 -14.88 -11.60
N ASN A 180 -3.88 -13.83 -12.23
CA ASN A 180 -3.97 -12.50 -11.63
C ASN A 180 -5.36 -12.29 -11.04
N LEU A 181 -5.43 -11.93 -9.76
CA LEU A 181 -6.67 -11.58 -9.09
C LEU A 181 -7.05 -10.13 -9.38
N TYR A 182 -8.37 -9.89 -9.45
CA TYR A 182 -8.92 -8.54 -9.54
C TYR A 182 -8.76 -7.77 -8.22
N PHE A 183 -8.91 -6.46 -8.28
CA PHE A 183 -8.79 -5.54 -7.13
C PHE A 183 -7.39 -5.51 -6.49
N CYS A 184 -6.32 -5.84 -7.22
CA CYS A 184 -4.97 -5.96 -6.64
C CYS A 184 -4.90 -6.90 -5.41
N LEU A 185 -5.75 -7.92 -5.35
CA LEU A 185 -5.72 -8.88 -4.24
C LEU A 185 -4.39 -9.63 -4.16
N ASP A 186 -3.74 -9.85 -5.30
CA ASP A 186 -2.38 -10.42 -5.36
C ASP A 186 -1.40 -9.56 -4.54
N ASN A 187 -1.40 -8.25 -4.79
CA ASN A 187 -0.56 -7.29 -4.08
C ASN A 187 -0.92 -7.24 -2.59
N THR A 188 -2.22 -7.34 -2.25
CA THR A 188 -2.67 -7.41 -0.85
C THR A 188 -2.11 -8.63 -0.15
N LEU A 189 -2.15 -9.81 -0.79
CA LEU A 189 -1.59 -11.05 -0.23
C LEU A 189 -0.07 -10.94 -0.04
N MET A 190 0.65 -10.36 -1.00
CA MET A 190 2.08 -10.09 -0.88
C MET A 190 2.40 -9.08 0.24
N ALA A 191 1.48 -8.17 0.54
CA ALA A 191 1.65 -7.14 1.55
C ALA A 191 1.38 -7.62 2.99
N VAL A 192 0.69 -8.75 3.16
CA VAL A 192 0.32 -9.31 4.49
C VAL A 192 1.53 -9.48 5.43
N PRO A 193 2.67 -10.07 5.00
CA PRO A 193 3.85 -10.23 5.87
C PRO A 193 4.43 -8.91 6.36
N TYR A 194 4.53 -7.92 5.46
CA TYR A 194 5.06 -6.61 5.81
C TYR A 194 4.14 -5.88 6.79
N PHE A 195 2.82 -5.94 6.57
CA PHE A 195 1.85 -5.31 7.44
C PHE A 195 1.78 -5.98 8.83
N THR A 196 1.78 -7.32 8.87
CA THR A 196 1.83 -8.06 10.16
C THR A 196 3.10 -7.77 10.93
N PHE A 197 4.26 -7.71 10.26
CA PHE A 197 5.53 -7.35 10.88
C PHE A 197 5.46 -5.96 11.52
N GLY A 198 4.96 -4.96 10.79
CA GLY A 198 4.75 -3.62 11.32
C GLY A 198 3.83 -3.58 12.55
N TYR A 199 2.72 -4.33 12.51
CA TYR A 199 1.80 -4.44 13.63
C TYR A 199 2.43 -5.09 14.88
N MET A 200 3.26 -6.13 14.68
CA MET A 200 3.99 -6.79 15.75
C MET A 200 5.02 -5.85 16.38
N LEU A 201 5.81 -5.13 15.58
CA LEU A 201 6.79 -4.16 16.07
C LEU A 201 6.17 -3.16 17.05
N LYS A 202 5.00 -2.60 16.71
CA LYS A 202 4.26 -1.70 17.60
C LYS A 202 3.93 -2.33 18.96
N SER A 203 3.53 -3.60 18.94
CA SER A 203 3.11 -4.34 20.13
C SER A 203 4.28 -4.57 21.09
N TYR A 204 5.47 -4.85 20.56
CA TYR A 204 6.70 -4.94 21.34
C TYR A 204 7.14 -3.60 21.91
N THR A 205 7.13 -2.51 21.12
CA THR A 205 7.49 -1.17 21.60
C THR A 205 6.60 -0.73 22.77
N LYS A 206 5.28 -0.97 22.67
CA LYS A 206 4.33 -0.60 23.73
C LYS A 206 4.48 -1.46 24.99
N LYS A 207 4.83 -2.74 24.84
CA LYS A 207 5.08 -3.66 25.97
C LYS A 207 6.39 -3.32 26.69
N GLY A 208 7.45 -2.97 25.96
CA GLY A 208 8.72 -2.52 26.53
C GLY A 208 8.61 -1.23 27.33
N LEU A 209 7.85 -0.24 26.82
CA LEU A 209 7.57 1.00 27.55
C LEU A 209 6.80 0.76 28.87
N ARG A 210 5.88 -0.21 28.90
CA ARG A 210 5.15 -0.58 30.12
C ARG A 210 6.00 -1.38 31.11
N ALA A 211 6.92 -2.21 30.63
CA ALA A 211 7.82 -2.98 31.49
C ALA A 211 8.92 -2.12 32.12
N GLY A 212 9.41 -1.09 31.42
CA GLY A 212 10.41 -0.14 31.94
C GLY A 212 9.85 0.96 32.85
N GLY A 213 8.52 1.19 32.85
CA GLY A 213 7.85 2.18 33.70
C GLY A 213 7.31 1.63 35.04
N GLY A 214 7.48 0.33 35.32
CA GLY A 214 7.04 -0.32 36.55
C GLY A 214 8.10 -0.42 37.64
N GLY A 215 9.24 0.25 37.48
CA GLY A 215 10.35 0.24 38.41
C GLY A 215 10.98 1.62 38.56
N LEU A 216 10.19 2.59 39.02
CA LEU A 216 10.62 3.85 39.62
C LEU A 216 9.59 4.26 40.68
#